data_AF-A0A670YZM3-F1
#
_entry.id   AF-A0A670YZM3-F1
#
_cell.length_a   1.000
_cell.length_b   1.000
_cell.length_c   1.000
_cell.angle_alpha   90.00
_cell.angle_beta   90.00
_cell.angle_gamma   90.00
#
_symmetry.space_group_name_H-M   'P 1'
#
loop_
_entity.id
_entity.type
_entity.pdbx_description
1 polymer ?
#
loop_
_entity_poly.entity_id
_entity_poly.type
_entity_poly.pdbx_seq_one_letter_code
_entity_poly.pdbx_strand_id
1 'polypeptide(L)'
;MNSFEGVIIKNTFPSGFLWGTSTASFNVEGGWAEDGKGESIWDRYGHQGQIHKNQTADVACDSYRKTEYDVYLLRGLRSKIYKFSISWPRIFANGDNTVKEDGVNVQAYIARSLIDGFEGMSGYSQKFGLHNVNFEDPNRQRTPRKSAYFFSAVIENNGFPNATIKHTHLCSFRSNEYMPRGISVNNLDRLLCFALCKLSI
;
A
#
# COMPACT_ATOMS: atom_id res chain seq x y z
N MET A 1 -0.63 -16.54 39.18
CA MET A 1 0.45 -16.22 38.23
C MET A 1 0.14 -16.95 36.94
N ASN A 2 -0.38 -16.25 35.92
CA ASN A 2 -0.64 -16.85 34.61
C ASN A 2 0.61 -16.64 33.75
N SER A 3 1.46 -17.66 33.70
CA SER A 3 2.58 -17.71 32.76
C SER A 3 2.03 -17.89 31.34
N PHE A 4 2.22 -16.88 30.50
CA PHE A 4 2.17 -17.04 29.04
C PHE A 4 3.38 -17.89 28.62
N GLU A 5 3.34 -19.20 28.88
CA GLU A 5 4.25 -20.12 28.21
C GLU A 5 3.84 -20.21 26.74
N GLY A 6 4.73 -19.69 25.90
CA GLY A 6 4.54 -19.57 24.46
C GLY A 6 4.20 -20.91 23.83
N VAL A 7 3.04 -20.95 23.18
CA VAL A 7 2.66 -22.04 22.27
C VAL A 7 3.60 -21.99 21.07
N ILE A 8 4.74 -22.68 21.19
CA ILE A 8 5.53 -23.09 20.03
C ILE A 8 4.63 -24.06 19.25
N ILE A 9 4.24 -23.69 18.04
CA ILE A 9 3.30 -24.44 17.19
C ILE A 9 3.91 -25.82 16.89
N LYS A 10 3.49 -26.86 17.61
CA LYS A 10 3.99 -28.24 17.46
C LYS A 10 3.31 -28.97 16.30
N ASN A 11 3.55 -28.52 15.07
CA ASN A 11 3.24 -29.23 13.79
C ASN A 11 1.91 -28.89 13.09
N THR A 12 0.94 -28.21 13.72
CA THR A 12 -0.34 -27.86 13.06
C THR A 12 -0.82 -26.46 13.41
N PHE A 13 -1.41 -25.77 12.43
CA PHE A 13 -1.98 -24.44 12.62
C PHE A 13 -3.43 -24.54 13.14
N PRO A 14 -3.91 -23.53 13.89
CA PRO A 14 -5.28 -23.50 14.38
C PRO A 14 -6.31 -23.67 13.25
N SER A 15 -7.47 -24.25 13.58
CA SER A 15 -8.59 -24.30 12.64
C SER A 15 -8.96 -22.88 12.18
N GLY A 16 -9.20 -22.72 10.87
CA GLY A 16 -9.50 -21.43 10.26
C GLY A 16 -8.29 -20.57 9.93
N PHE A 17 -7.06 -21.05 10.14
CA PHE A 17 -5.86 -20.34 9.70
C PHE A 17 -5.85 -20.15 8.18
N LEU A 18 -5.71 -18.90 7.73
CA LEU A 18 -5.76 -18.54 6.31
C LEU A 18 -4.35 -18.49 5.74
N TRP A 19 -4.08 -19.38 4.78
CA TRP A 19 -2.86 -19.38 3.99
C TRP A 19 -3.02 -18.50 2.76
N GLY A 20 -2.01 -17.68 2.49
CA GLY A 20 -2.05 -16.74 1.39
C GLY A 20 -0.68 -16.48 0.79
N THR A 21 -0.69 -15.91 -0.41
CA THR A 21 0.50 -15.39 -1.09
C THR A 21 0.30 -13.92 -1.41
N SER A 22 1.39 -13.22 -1.71
CA SER A 22 1.33 -11.80 -2.04
C SER A 22 2.27 -11.39 -3.16
N THR A 23 1.88 -10.34 -3.88
CA THR A 23 2.66 -9.71 -4.95
C THR A 23 2.55 -8.19 -4.85
N ALA A 24 3.39 -7.49 -5.61
CA ALA A 24 3.28 -6.06 -5.85
C ALA A 24 3.18 -5.84 -7.37
N SER A 25 2.23 -5.01 -7.79
CA SER A 25 1.92 -4.70 -9.19
C SER A 25 3.17 -4.45 -10.03
N PHE A 26 4.00 -3.50 -9.63
CA PHE A 26 5.23 -3.15 -10.38
C PHE A 26 6.19 -4.33 -10.56
N ASN A 27 6.23 -5.27 -9.61
CA ASN A 27 7.18 -6.37 -9.62
C ASN A 27 6.76 -7.51 -10.55
N VAL A 28 5.46 -7.68 -10.82
CA VAL A 28 4.94 -8.88 -11.51
C VAL A 28 4.10 -8.57 -12.75
N GLU A 29 3.39 -7.43 -12.80
CA GLU A 29 2.44 -7.13 -13.88
C GLU A 29 3.13 -7.05 -15.24
N GLY A 30 4.13 -6.19 -15.38
CA GLY A 30 4.62 -5.76 -16.69
C GLY A 30 3.59 -4.89 -17.40
N GLY A 31 3.58 -4.93 -18.74
CA GLY A 31 2.63 -4.17 -19.56
C GLY A 31 2.77 -2.67 -19.36
N TRP A 32 4.01 -2.16 -19.39
CA TRP A 32 4.37 -0.83 -18.90
C TRP A 32 3.59 0.35 -19.50
N ALA A 33 3.16 0.22 -20.76
CA ALA A 33 2.42 1.23 -21.52
C ALA A 33 1.05 0.72 -22.02
N GLU A 34 0.59 -0.43 -21.52
CA GLU A 34 -0.69 -1.03 -21.92
C GLU A 34 -1.87 -0.31 -21.26
N ASP A 35 -2.99 -0.27 -21.98
CA ASP A 35 -4.28 0.26 -21.54
C ASP A 35 -4.22 1.66 -20.90
N GLY A 36 -3.31 2.49 -21.42
CA GLY A 36 -3.17 3.88 -20.99
C GLY A 36 -2.45 4.06 -19.64
N LYS A 37 -1.72 3.05 -19.16
CA LYS A 37 -0.87 3.19 -17.96
C LYS A 37 0.14 4.33 -18.14
N GLY A 38 0.22 5.21 -17.14
CA GLY A 38 1.25 6.26 -17.04
C GLY A 38 2.64 5.76 -16.58
N GLU A 39 3.63 6.66 -16.64
CA GLU A 39 4.99 6.38 -16.17
C GLU A 39 5.08 6.48 -14.62
N SER A 40 5.59 5.43 -13.96
CA SER A 40 5.94 5.47 -12.53
C SER A 40 7.38 5.93 -12.29
N ILE A 41 7.75 6.25 -11.02
CA ILE A 41 9.17 6.51 -10.67
C ILE A 41 10.03 5.31 -11.07
N TRP A 42 9.55 4.11 -10.80
CA TRP A 42 10.33 2.90 -10.97
C TRP A 42 10.52 2.53 -12.44
N ASP A 43 9.56 2.84 -13.30
CA ASP A 43 9.73 2.74 -14.77
C ASP A 43 10.91 3.63 -15.20
N ARG A 44 10.86 4.92 -14.83
CA ARG A 44 11.92 5.89 -15.13
C ARG A 44 13.29 5.47 -14.59
N TYR A 45 13.33 4.99 -13.35
CA TYR A 45 14.56 4.54 -12.70
C TYR A 45 15.17 3.31 -13.41
N GLY A 46 14.32 2.37 -13.83
CA GLY A 46 14.72 1.22 -14.64
C GLY A 46 15.25 1.61 -16.01
N HIS A 47 14.54 2.47 -16.74
CA HIS A 47 14.93 2.96 -18.07
C HIS A 47 16.21 3.82 -18.05
N GLN A 48 16.59 4.38 -16.90
CA GLN A 48 17.87 5.07 -16.69
C GLN A 48 19.06 4.11 -16.47
N GLY A 49 18.86 2.79 -16.57
CA GLY A 49 19.93 1.80 -16.42
C GLY A 49 20.47 1.69 -14.98
N GLN A 50 19.67 2.07 -13.99
CA GLN A 50 20.08 2.06 -12.57
C GLN A 50 19.82 0.71 -11.88
N ILE A 51 19.24 -0.25 -12.59
CA ILE A 51 18.90 -1.58 -12.08
C ILE A 51 19.97 -2.59 -12.50
N HIS A 52 20.12 -3.65 -11.72
CA HIS A 52 21.03 -4.76 -12.02
C HIS A 52 20.93 -5.20 -13.48
N LYS A 53 22.06 -5.19 -14.20
CA LYS A 53 22.15 -5.53 -15.63
C LYS A 53 21.19 -4.73 -16.52
N ASN A 54 20.88 -3.48 -16.16
CA ASN A 54 19.97 -2.59 -16.91
C ASN A 54 18.61 -3.24 -17.19
N GLN A 55 18.12 -4.08 -16.27
CA GLN A 55 16.81 -4.70 -16.41
C GLN A 55 15.69 -3.68 -16.21
N THR A 56 14.58 -3.90 -16.92
CA THR A 56 13.35 -3.10 -16.81
C THR A 56 12.20 -3.97 -16.31
N ALA A 57 11.19 -3.34 -15.72
CA ALA A 57 9.95 -4.01 -15.35
C ALA A 57 8.91 -4.01 -16.50
N ASP A 58 9.36 -3.78 -17.74
CA ASP A 58 8.44 -3.55 -18.87
C ASP A 58 7.54 -4.76 -19.15
N VAL A 59 8.13 -5.95 -18.99
CA VAL A 59 7.47 -7.25 -19.09
C VAL A 59 7.30 -7.89 -17.71
N ALA A 60 8.27 -7.73 -16.79
CA ALA A 60 8.26 -8.39 -15.48
C ALA A 60 7.96 -9.91 -15.57
N CYS A 61 6.97 -10.41 -14.84
CA CYS A 61 6.48 -11.80 -14.95
C CYS A 61 5.31 -11.95 -15.95
N ASP A 62 4.90 -10.85 -16.59
CA ASP A 62 3.77 -10.74 -17.52
C ASP A 62 2.42 -11.14 -16.89
N SER A 63 2.28 -10.98 -15.56
CA SER A 63 1.02 -11.24 -14.85
C SER A 63 -0.14 -10.38 -15.37
N TYR A 64 0.17 -9.24 -16.02
CA TYR A 64 -0.81 -8.38 -16.67
C TYR A 64 -1.61 -9.12 -17.76
N ARG A 65 -0.93 -9.93 -18.58
CA ARG A 65 -1.57 -10.72 -19.64
C ARG A 65 -1.89 -12.14 -19.21
N LYS A 66 -1.29 -12.61 -18.12
CA LYS A 66 -1.36 -13.99 -17.64
C LYS A 66 -2.14 -14.14 -16.32
N THR A 67 -3.04 -13.21 -16.03
CA THR A 67 -3.82 -13.25 -14.78
C THR A 67 -4.57 -14.57 -14.60
N GLU A 68 -5.15 -15.14 -15.66
CA GLU A 68 -5.82 -16.44 -15.58
C GLU A 68 -4.89 -17.59 -15.18
N TYR A 69 -3.65 -17.56 -15.68
CA TYR A 69 -2.62 -18.54 -15.33
C TYR A 69 -2.19 -18.39 -13.87
N ASP A 70 -2.02 -17.15 -13.39
CA ASP A 70 -1.70 -16.90 -11.98
C ASP A 70 -2.83 -17.35 -11.05
N VAL A 71 -4.09 -17.15 -11.43
CA VAL A 71 -5.25 -17.69 -10.70
C VAL A 71 -5.23 -19.22 -10.70
N TYR A 72 -4.86 -19.87 -11.81
CA TYR A 72 -4.70 -21.32 -11.87
C TYR A 72 -3.62 -21.82 -10.88
N LEU A 73 -2.47 -21.14 -10.80
CA LEU A 73 -1.42 -21.48 -9.83
C LEU A 73 -1.89 -21.30 -8.38
N LEU A 74 -2.60 -20.20 -8.09
CA LEU A 74 -3.17 -19.94 -6.75
C LEU A 74 -4.17 -21.03 -6.33
N ARG A 75 -4.97 -21.52 -7.28
CA ARG A 75 -5.88 -22.67 -7.07
C ARG A 75 -5.11 -23.95 -6.77
N GLY A 76 -4.03 -24.23 -7.51
CA GLY A 76 -3.15 -25.37 -7.27
C GLY A 76 -2.52 -25.36 -5.87
N LEU A 77 -2.14 -24.17 -5.38
CA LEU A 77 -1.62 -23.97 -4.02
C LEU A 77 -2.70 -24.05 -2.92
N ARG A 78 -3.98 -24.09 -3.29
CA ARG A 78 -5.13 -23.98 -2.36
C ARG A 78 -5.07 -22.73 -1.48
N SER A 79 -4.47 -21.66 -2.01
CA SER A 79 -4.36 -20.38 -1.32
C SER A 79 -5.75 -19.80 -1.06
N LYS A 80 -6.02 -19.38 0.18
CA LYS A 80 -7.31 -18.79 0.57
C LYS A 80 -7.30 -17.27 0.50
N ILE A 81 -6.12 -16.66 0.47
CA ILE A 81 -5.93 -15.21 0.36
C ILE A 81 -4.89 -14.92 -0.71
N TYR A 82 -5.18 -13.94 -1.55
CA TYR A 82 -4.17 -13.34 -2.42
C TYR A 82 -4.13 -11.83 -2.19
N LYS A 83 -2.97 -11.32 -1.78
CA LYS A 83 -2.73 -9.89 -1.57
C LYS A 83 -1.91 -9.34 -2.73
N PHE A 84 -2.39 -8.31 -3.39
CA PHE A 84 -1.62 -7.62 -4.43
C PHE A 84 -1.60 -6.10 -4.19
N SER A 85 -0.81 -5.36 -4.94
CA SER A 85 -0.96 -3.91 -5.01
C SER A 85 -1.59 -3.52 -6.33
N ILE A 86 -2.30 -2.39 -6.34
CA ILE A 86 -2.79 -1.79 -7.57
C ILE A 86 -1.72 -0.81 -8.06
N SER A 87 -1.43 -0.85 -9.36
CA SER A 87 -0.56 0.11 -10.00
C SER A 87 -1.24 1.48 -10.07
N TRP A 88 -0.80 2.44 -9.24
CA TRP A 88 -1.30 3.81 -9.24
C TRP A 88 -1.34 4.46 -10.64
N PRO A 89 -0.29 4.37 -11.48
CA PRO A 89 -0.34 4.97 -12.82
C PRO A 89 -1.31 4.27 -13.79
N ARG A 90 -1.91 3.12 -13.43
CA ARG A 90 -3.02 2.53 -14.19
C ARG A 90 -4.36 3.18 -13.85
N ILE A 91 -4.51 3.68 -12.62
CA ILE A 91 -5.72 4.42 -12.19
C ILE A 91 -5.61 5.89 -12.63
N PHE A 92 -4.46 6.50 -12.35
CA PHE A 92 -4.20 7.93 -12.56
C PHE A 92 -2.99 8.10 -13.46
N ALA A 93 -3.18 7.90 -14.76
CA ALA A 93 -2.10 7.88 -15.75
C ALA A 93 -1.29 9.18 -15.78
N ASN A 94 -1.96 10.33 -15.65
CA ASN A 94 -1.30 11.64 -15.64
C ASN A 94 -1.03 12.17 -14.21
N GLY A 95 -1.39 11.39 -13.18
CA GLY A 95 -1.39 11.84 -11.79
C GLY A 95 -2.46 12.90 -11.48
N ASP A 96 -3.44 13.08 -12.35
CA ASP A 96 -4.67 13.84 -12.11
C ASP A 96 -5.72 12.95 -11.42
N ASN A 97 -6.68 13.56 -10.71
CA ASN A 97 -7.73 12.83 -9.99
C ASN A 97 -8.83 12.26 -10.92
N THR A 98 -8.53 12.00 -12.19
CA THR A 98 -9.49 11.41 -13.13
C THR A 98 -9.42 9.89 -13.05
N VAL A 99 -10.49 9.27 -12.52
CA VAL A 99 -10.63 7.81 -12.43
C VAL A 99 -11.52 7.31 -13.56
N LYS A 100 -11.14 6.19 -14.18
CA LYS A 100 -12.03 5.40 -15.02
C LYS A 100 -12.63 4.28 -14.17
N GLU A 101 -13.95 4.27 -14.02
CA GLU A 101 -14.65 3.15 -13.39
C GLU A 101 -14.63 1.94 -14.34
N ASP A 102 -14.18 0.78 -13.84
CA ASP A 102 -14.03 -0.46 -14.61
C ASP A 102 -14.90 -1.61 -14.06
N GLY A 103 -15.70 -1.35 -13.02
CA GLY A 103 -16.60 -2.34 -12.42
C GLY A 103 -15.90 -3.42 -11.58
N VAL A 104 -14.61 -3.27 -11.26
CA VAL A 104 -13.87 -4.25 -10.46
C VAL A 104 -14.42 -4.31 -9.03
N ASN A 105 -14.72 -5.52 -8.56
CA ASN A 105 -15.19 -5.76 -7.19
C ASN A 105 -14.02 -5.75 -6.18
N VAL A 106 -13.69 -4.56 -5.66
CA VAL A 106 -12.69 -4.39 -4.59
C VAL A 106 -13.31 -4.70 -3.23
N GLN A 107 -12.77 -5.70 -2.54
CA GLN A 107 -13.34 -6.17 -1.27
C GLN A 107 -12.66 -5.60 -0.02
N ALA A 108 -11.39 -5.22 -0.13
CA ALA A 108 -10.64 -4.68 1.00
C ALA A 108 -9.50 -3.77 0.55
N TYR A 109 -9.30 -2.70 1.31
CA TYR A 109 -8.21 -1.76 1.16
C TYR A 109 -7.18 -1.91 2.29
N ILE A 110 -5.91 -2.07 1.94
CA ILE A 110 -4.80 -2.07 2.90
C ILE A 110 -3.93 -0.83 2.68
N ALA A 111 -3.79 -0.03 3.73
CA ALA A 111 -2.77 1.01 3.76
C ALA A 111 -1.36 0.40 3.70
N ARG A 112 -0.48 1.00 2.88
CA ARG A 112 0.88 0.53 2.60
C ARG A 112 1.65 0.08 3.83
N SER A 113 1.74 0.93 4.84
CA SER A 113 2.37 0.58 6.11
C SER A 113 1.81 1.40 7.26
N LEU A 114 1.68 0.74 8.42
CA LEU A 114 1.29 1.40 9.66
C LEU A 114 2.41 2.34 10.18
N ILE A 115 3.66 1.93 9.97
CA ILE A 115 4.89 2.59 10.44
C ILE A 115 5.93 2.69 9.31
N ASP A 116 6.93 3.55 9.50
CA ASP A 116 8.03 3.72 8.54
C ASP A 116 8.87 2.44 8.42
N GLY A 117 9.13 2.02 7.18
CA GLY A 117 9.99 0.89 6.84
C GLY A 117 11.39 1.33 6.39
N PHE A 118 12.31 0.38 6.28
CA PHE A 118 13.66 0.62 5.74
C PHE A 118 13.64 0.47 4.21
N GLU A 119 14.02 1.53 3.49
CA GLU A 119 13.86 1.64 2.04
C GLU A 119 15.21 1.51 1.31
N GLY A 120 15.84 0.34 1.47
CA GLY A 120 17.09 -0.01 0.77
C GLY A 120 18.20 1.04 0.98
N MET A 121 18.77 1.54 -0.11
CA MET A 121 19.86 2.55 -0.07
C MET A 121 19.44 3.87 0.59
N SER A 122 18.14 4.17 0.65
CA SER A 122 17.63 5.38 1.31
C SER A 122 17.49 5.21 2.84
N GLY A 123 17.59 3.98 3.35
CA GLY A 123 17.36 3.67 4.76
C GLY A 123 16.03 4.24 5.28
N TYR A 124 16.06 4.95 6.41
CA TYR A 124 14.88 5.59 7.03
C TYR A 124 14.69 7.06 6.66
N SER A 125 15.42 7.56 5.65
CA SER A 125 15.25 8.94 5.18
C SER A 125 13.89 9.16 4.51
N GLN A 126 13.39 8.13 3.81
CA GLN A 126 12.04 8.11 3.24
C GLN A 126 11.06 7.49 4.22
N LYS A 127 9.92 8.14 4.40
CA LYS A 127 8.96 7.81 5.45
C LYS A 127 7.55 7.70 4.90
N PHE A 128 7.04 6.47 4.80
CA PHE A 128 5.76 6.15 4.17
C PHE A 128 4.69 5.64 5.14
N GLY A 129 5.03 5.46 6.42
CA GLY A 129 4.11 4.97 7.43
C GLY A 129 3.02 5.96 7.79
N LEU A 130 1.86 5.45 8.19
CA LEU A 130 0.81 6.26 8.83
C LEU A 130 1.32 6.92 10.14
N HIS A 131 2.27 6.30 10.82
CA HIS A 131 2.92 6.82 12.02
C HIS A 131 4.39 7.14 11.76
N ASN A 132 4.84 8.29 12.24
CA ASN A 132 6.26 8.59 12.34
C ASN A 132 6.86 7.81 13.51
N VAL A 133 8.05 7.25 13.29
CA VAL A 133 8.87 6.67 14.36
C VAL A 133 10.03 7.62 14.66
N ASN A 134 10.23 7.95 15.93
CA ASN A 134 11.44 8.65 16.35
C ASN A 134 12.58 7.63 16.45
N PHE A 135 13.55 7.72 15.52
CA PHE A 135 14.68 6.79 15.51
C PHE A 135 15.82 7.21 16.45
N GLU A 136 15.80 8.43 16.99
CA GLU A 136 16.78 8.90 17.98
C GLU A 136 16.42 8.46 19.42
N ASP A 137 15.14 8.16 19.65
CA ASP A 137 14.67 7.64 20.94
C ASP A 137 14.85 6.11 20.99
N PRO A 138 15.58 5.56 22.00
CA PRO A 138 15.72 4.12 22.17
C PRO A 138 14.37 3.39 22.35
N ASN A 139 13.34 4.08 22.86
CA ASN A 139 11.99 3.52 23.00
C ASN A 139 11.22 3.49 21.67
N ARG A 140 11.78 4.09 20.61
CA ARG A 140 11.17 4.19 19.28
C ARG A 140 9.75 4.73 19.35
N GLN A 141 9.52 5.88 19.99
CA GLN A 141 8.15 6.40 20.12
C GLN A 141 7.45 6.55 18.75
N ARG A 142 6.15 6.19 18.69
CA ARG A 142 5.29 6.28 17.49
C ARG A 142 4.35 7.47 17.65
N THR A 143 4.28 8.33 16.64
CA THR A 143 3.37 9.49 16.60
C THR A 143 2.52 9.44 15.34
N PRO A 144 1.18 9.49 15.44
CA PRO A 144 0.30 9.48 14.27
C PRO A 144 0.52 10.70 13.39
N ARG A 145 0.57 10.49 12.07
CA ARG A 145 0.61 11.57 11.07
C ARG A 145 -0.81 11.96 10.66
N LYS A 146 -0.93 13.05 9.88
CA LYS A 146 -2.20 13.48 9.28
C LYS A 146 -2.90 12.35 8.49
N SER A 147 -2.12 11.53 7.79
CA SER A 147 -2.62 10.36 7.05
C SER A 147 -3.24 9.29 7.95
N ALA A 148 -2.75 9.10 9.18
CA ALA A 148 -3.35 8.17 10.13
C ALA A 148 -4.77 8.62 10.54
N TYR A 149 -4.94 9.91 10.84
CA TYR A 149 -6.25 10.47 11.19
C TYR A 149 -7.23 10.41 10.00
N PHE A 150 -6.75 10.74 8.80
CA PHE A 150 -7.57 10.63 7.59
C PHE A 150 -8.01 9.17 7.35
N PHE A 151 -7.08 8.23 7.43
CA PHE A 151 -7.39 6.81 7.24
C PHE A 151 -8.34 6.27 8.32
N SER A 152 -8.19 6.72 9.57
CA SER A 152 -9.14 6.41 10.64
C SER A 152 -10.56 6.89 10.30
N ALA A 153 -10.70 8.11 9.78
CA ALA A 153 -12.00 8.63 9.36
C ALA A 153 -12.60 7.85 8.18
N VAL A 154 -11.77 7.39 7.25
CA VAL A 154 -12.22 6.54 6.13
C VAL A 154 -12.78 5.21 6.64
N ILE A 155 -12.08 4.57 7.58
CA ILE A 155 -12.52 3.32 8.20
C ILE A 155 -13.83 3.54 8.96
N GLU A 156 -13.92 4.59 9.77
CA GLU A 156 -15.09 4.91 10.59
C GLU A 156 -16.34 5.17 9.73
N ASN A 157 -16.19 5.88 8.62
CA ASN A 157 -17.29 6.20 7.72
C ASN A 157 -17.58 5.10 6.68
N ASN A 158 -16.77 4.03 6.64
CA ASN A 158 -16.76 3.04 5.55
C ASN A 158 -16.77 3.70 4.16
N GLY A 159 -16.01 4.78 4.00
CA GLY A 159 -16.07 5.67 2.84
C GLY A 159 -15.25 6.94 3.02
N PHE A 160 -15.02 7.68 1.93
CA PHE A 160 -14.27 8.93 2.01
C PHE A 160 -15.04 9.99 2.81
N PRO A 161 -14.38 10.74 3.71
CA PRO A 161 -15.04 11.83 4.43
C PRO A 161 -15.52 12.89 3.43
N ASN A 162 -16.79 13.30 3.54
CA ASN A 162 -17.32 14.40 2.73
C ASN A 162 -16.45 15.65 2.91
N ALA A 163 -16.21 16.40 1.83
CA ALA A 163 -15.34 17.59 1.80
C ALA A 163 -15.72 18.71 2.81
N THR A 164 -16.82 18.54 3.54
CA THR A 164 -17.39 19.45 4.53
C THR A 164 -17.08 19.04 5.97
N ILE A 165 -15.88 18.56 6.29
CA ILE A 165 -15.46 18.48 7.70
C ILE A 165 -14.94 19.85 8.12
N LYS A 166 -15.81 20.64 8.77
CA LYS A 166 -15.37 21.71 9.67
C LYS A 166 -14.47 21.07 10.73
N HIS A 167 -13.30 21.66 10.96
CA HIS A 167 -12.30 21.32 11.97
C HIS A 167 -12.85 21.40 13.42
N THR A 168 -13.96 20.74 13.76
CA THR A 168 -14.65 20.93 15.04
C THR A 168 -14.71 19.70 15.94
N HIS A 169 -14.09 18.57 15.57
CA HIS A 169 -13.94 17.43 16.50
C HIS A 169 -12.50 16.90 16.62
N LEU A 170 -11.49 17.71 16.28
CA LEU A 170 -10.15 17.47 16.81
C LEU A 170 -10.12 18.00 18.25
N CYS A 171 -10.12 17.06 19.19
CA CYS A 171 -9.99 17.29 20.63
C CYS A 171 -8.93 18.37 20.92
N SER A 172 -9.29 19.33 21.79
CA SER A 172 -8.53 20.54 22.09
C SER A 172 -7.12 20.22 22.59
N PHE A 173 -6.07 20.56 21.84
CA PHE A 173 -4.74 20.77 22.41
C PHE A 173 -4.00 21.91 21.69
N ARG A 174 -3.30 22.68 22.52
CA ARG A 174 -2.87 24.07 22.33
C ARG A 174 -2.08 24.32 21.05
N SER A 175 -2.49 25.39 20.38
CA SER A 175 -1.78 26.12 19.34
C SER A 175 -0.41 26.61 19.83
N ASN A 176 0.65 25.97 19.37
CA ASN A 176 1.88 26.67 18.96
C ASN A 176 2.80 25.66 18.28
N GLU A 177 2.76 25.64 16.94
CA GLU A 177 3.93 25.66 16.06
C GLU A 177 3.47 25.40 14.61
N TYR A 178 3.58 26.45 13.80
CA TYR A 178 3.62 26.45 12.33
C TYR A 178 2.57 25.61 11.55
N MET A 179 1.41 26.25 11.30
CA MET A 179 0.60 26.00 10.10
C MET A 179 1.05 26.95 8.98
N PRO A 180 1.80 26.51 7.96
CA PRO A 180 1.85 27.25 6.71
C PRO A 180 0.54 27.01 5.94
N ARG A 181 -0.20 28.09 5.70
CA ARG A 181 -1.31 28.11 4.74
C ARG A 181 -0.76 27.82 3.34
N GLY A 182 -1.41 26.92 2.60
CA GLY A 182 -1.14 26.71 1.17
C GLY A 182 -0.39 25.42 0.79
N ILE A 183 -0.72 24.27 1.38
CA ILE A 183 -0.28 22.98 0.83
C ILE A 183 -1.33 22.50 -0.17
N SER A 184 -1.04 22.69 -1.45
CA SER A 184 -1.69 21.97 -2.56
C SER A 184 -1.56 20.46 -2.35
N VAL A 185 -2.56 19.69 -2.76
CA VAL A 185 -2.68 18.22 -2.67
C VAL A 185 -1.51 17.47 -3.37
N ASN A 186 -0.62 18.20 -4.04
CA ASN A 186 0.43 17.69 -4.92
C ASN A 186 1.64 17.01 -4.24
N ASN A 187 1.55 16.55 -2.98
CA ASN A 187 2.69 15.91 -2.30
C ASN A 187 2.33 14.67 -1.46
N LEU A 188 1.11 14.13 -1.58
CA LEU A 188 0.72 12.87 -0.93
C LEU A 188 0.76 11.64 -1.86
N ASP A 189 0.90 11.84 -3.17
CA ASP A 189 0.56 10.80 -4.13
C ASP A 189 1.77 10.14 -4.76
N ARG A 190 2.37 9.21 -4.02
CA ARG A 190 2.99 7.98 -4.57
C ARG A 190 2.84 6.82 -3.60
N LEU A 191 1.69 6.72 -2.95
CA LEU A 191 1.35 5.57 -2.13
C LEU A 191 0.99 4.42 -3.07
N LEU A 192 1.83 3.39 -3.11
CA LEU A 192 1.42 2.06 -3.58
C LEU A 192 0.18 1.66 -2.78
N CYS A 193 -1.00 1.69 -3.40
CA CYS A 193 -2.22 1.15 -2.81
C CYS A 193 -2.15 -0.37 -2.83
N PHE A 194 -2.34 -1.01 -1.69
CA PHE A 194 -2.43 -2.46 -1.61
C PHE A 194 -3.90 -2.86 -1.58
N ALA A 195 -4.31 -3.70 -2.55
CA ALA A 195 -5.65 -4.26 -2.60
C ALA A 195 -5.62 -5.71 -2.14
N LEU A 196 -6.52 -6.06 -1.25
CA LEU A 196 -6.82 -7.46 -0.96
C LEU A 196 -8.04 -7.85 -1.78
N CYS A 197 -7.92 -8.90 -2.58
CA CYS A 197 -9.07 -9.60 -3.11
C CYS A 197 -9.18 -10.94 -2.40
N LYS A 198 -10.29 -11.17 -1.67
CA LYS A 198 -10.65 -12.52 -1.27
C LYS A 198 -11.20 -13.18 -2.53
N LEU A 199 -10.38 -14.03 -3.13
CA LEU A 199 -10.84 -14.85 -4.24
C LEU A 199 -11.90 -15.81 -3.68
N SER A 200 -13.15 -15.64 -4.10
CA SER A 200 -14.18 -16.65 -3.95
C SER A 200 -13.85 -17.77 -4.94
N ILE A 201 -12.99 -18.69 -4.52
CA ILE A 201 -12.65 -19.91 -5.24
C ILE A 201 -13.45 -21.07 -4.64
#